data_AF-A0A1F5GYR1-F1
#
_entry.id   AF-A0A1F5GYR1-F1
#
_cell.length_a   1.000
_cell.length_b   1.000
_cell.length_c   1.000
_cell.angle_alpha   90.00
_cell.angle_beta   90.00
_cell.angle_gamma   90.00
#
_symmetry.space_group_name_H-M   'P 1'
#
loop_
_entity.id
_entity.type
_entity.pdbx_description
1 polymer ?
#
loop_
_entity_poly.entity_id
_entity_poly.type
_entity_poly.pdbx_seq_one_letter_code
_entity_poly.pdbx_strand_id
1 'polypeptide(L)'
;MNRYFKKGTIHLNWILIIFLAIFSISIISLRKNIHKTINQTVWHFGINLNNIDKDSYVSWIKNQDGQKENTQSGIFLNKSIDFKDIVASRTNLILGEQSTANGEKWIEVDLSDQRLYMKEGTSTVGTFLVSSGKWYPTPTGEWRIWIKLRYTRMRGGSKALGTFYDLPNVPYTMYYYKGYGIHGAYWHNDFGQPRSHGCVNMKPEEAGIVFNWASVGTRVVVHQ
;
A
#
# COMPACT_ATOMS: atom_id res chain seq x y z
N MET A 1 -68.20 30.28 3.93
CA MET A 1 -66.79 30.49 4.39
C MET A 1 -66.33 29.25 5.15
N ASN A 2 -65.01 28.99 5.11
CA ASN A 2 -64.22 27.95 5.78
C ASN A 2 -64.09 26.55 5.14
N ARG A 3 -62.98 26.41 4.41
CA ARG A 3 -62.30 25.18 3.99
C ARG A 3 -61.57 24.54 5.19
N TYR A 4 -61.72 23.23 5.34
CA TYR A 4 -60.93 22.40 6.26
C TYR A 4 -59.50 22.21 5.75
N PHE A 5 -58.50 22.60 6.55
CA PHE A 5 -57.09 22.21 6.38
C PHE A 5 -56.85 20.86 7.08
N LYS A 6 -56.55 19.80 6.32
CA LYS A 6 -55.95 18.56 6.85
C LYS A 6 -54.42 18.72 6.89
N LYS A 7 -53.82 18.66 8.08
CA LYS A 7 -52.37 18.43 8.26
C LYS A 7 -52.06 16.99 7.88
N GLY A 8 -51.19 16.79 6.89
CA GLY A 8 -50.66 15.48 6.52
C GLY A 8 -49.46 15.11 7.38
N THR A 9 -49.59 14.07 8.19
CA THR A 9 -48.47 13.39 8.84
C THR A 9 -47.85 12.41 7.85
N ILE A 10 -46.57 12.60 7.53
CA ILE A 10 -45.79 11.63 6.74
C ILE A 10 -45.43 10.48 7.68
N HIS A 11 -46.21 9.40 7.65
CA HIS A 11 -45.84 8.17 8.35
C HIS A 11 -44.65 7.52 7.61
N LEU A 12 -43.45 7.77 8.11
CA LEU A 12 -42.27 7.00 7.71
C LEU A 12 -42.49 5.54 8.12
N ASN A 13 -42.53 4.66 7.12
CA ASN A 13 -42.83 3.25 7.32
C ASN A 13 -41.61 2.57 7.95
N TRP A 14 -41.58 2.48 9.28
CA TRP A 14 -40.47 1.94 10.08
C TRP A 14 -40.00 0.55 9.62
N ILE A 15 -40.91 -0.23 9.03
CA ILE A 15 -40.63 -1.53 8.42
C ILE A 15 -39.61 -1.41 7.27
N LEU A 16 -39.70 -0.36 6.44
CA LEU A 16 -38.79 -0.14 5.31
C LEU A 16 -37.38 0.26 5.77
N ILE A 17 -37.27 1.02 6.86
CA ILE A 17 -35.98 1.41 7.45
C ILE A 17 -35.29 0.20 8.06
N ILE A 18 -36.04 -0.64 8.78
CA ILE A 18 -35.52 -1.89 9.35
C ILE A 18 -35.06 -2.84 8.23
N PHE A 19 -35.83 -2.94 7.14
CA PHE A 19 -35.44 -3.75 5.98
C PHE A 19 -34.15 -3.25 5.32
N LEU A 20 -34.00 -1.94 5.11
CA LEU A 20 -32.78 -1.35 4.54
C LEU A 20 -31.56 -1.53 5.46
N ALA A 21 -31.74 -1.43 6.78
CA ALA A 21 -30.68 -1.68 7.76
C ALA A 21 -30.24 -3.15 7.78
N ILE A 22 -31.19 -4.09 7.78
CA ILE A 22 -30.90 -5.53 7.72
C ILE A 22 -30.22 -5.88 6.38
N PHE A 23 -30.70 -5.32 5.27
CA PHE A 23 -30.13 -5.56 3.94
C PHE A 23 -28.69 -5.04 3.83
N SER A 24 -28.41 -3.84 4.36
CA SER A 24 -27.06 -3.26 4.37
C SER A 24 -26.09 -3.99 5.31
N ILE A 25 -26.54 -4.42 6.49
CA ILE A 25 -25.76 -5.30 7.39
C ILE A 25 -25.44 -6.63 6.69
N SER A 26 -26.40 -7.19 5.95
CA SER A 26 -26.24 -8.44 5.20
C SER A 26 -25.22 -8.28 4.05
N ILE A 27 -25.24 -7.16 3.31
CA ILE A 27 -24.25 -6.85 2.27
C ILE A 27 -22.84 -6.68 2.85
N ILE A 28 -22.70 -6.01 4.00
CA ILE A 28 -21.40 -5.83 4.69
C ILE A 28 -20.85 -7.17 5.16
N SER A 29 -21.72 -8.04 5.71
CA SER A 29 -21.35 -9.39 6.15
C SER A 29 -20.96 -10.28 4.95
N LEU A 30 -21.67 -10.15 3.83
CA LEU A 30 -21.35 -10.86 2.59
C LEU A 30 -20.00 -10.42 2.01
N ARG A 31 -19.66 -9.13 2.06
CA ARG A 31 -18.36 -8.59 1.62
C ARG A 31 -17.18 -9.11 2.45
N LYS A 32 -17.34 -9.18 3.78
CA LYS A 32 -16.32 -9.74 4.68
C LYS A 32 -16.14 -11.24 4.47
N ASN A 33 -17.23 -11.97 4.22
CA ASN A 33 -17.17 -13.41 3.95
C ASN A 33 -16.54 -13.72 2.59
N ILE A 34 -16.82 -12.95 1.53
CA ILE A 34 -16.18 -13.16 0.22
C ILE A 34 -14.66 -12.99 0.31
N HIS A 35 -14.15 -11.99 1.02
CA HIS A 35 -12.70 -11.79 1.17
C HIS A 35 -12.04 -12.90 2.00
N LYS A 36 -12.72 -13.35 3.07
CA LYS A 36 -12.25 -14.46 3.90
C LYS A 36 -12.28 -15.79 3.13
N THR A 37 -13.31 -16.03 2.33
CA THR A 37 -13.46 -17.23 1.50
C THR A 37 -12.49 -17.22 0.32
N ILE A 38 -12.25 -16.10 -0.37
CA ILE A 38 -11.24 -16.04 -1.43
C ILE A 38 -9.86 -16.35 -0.86
N ASN A 39 -9.49 -15.75 0.28
CA ASN A 39 -8.21 -16.05 0.92
C ASN A 39 -8.16 -17.52 1.39
N GLN A 40 -9.18 -18.05 2.07
CA GLN A 40 -9.15 -19.44 2.57
C GLN A 40 -9.24 -20.51 1.47
N THR A 41 -10.01 -20.28 0.40
CA THR A 41 -10.21 -21.25 -0.68
C THR A 41 -9.01 -21.29 -1.62
N VAL A 42 -8.31 -20.17 -1.84
CA VAL A 42 -7.04 -20.15 -2.60
C VAL A 42 -5.94 -20.94 -1.89
N TRP A 43 -5.88 -20.91 -0.54
CA TRP A 43 -4.98 -21.75 0.25
C TRP A 43 -5.35 -23.24 0.22
N HIS A 44 -6.64 -23.60 0.08
CA HIS A 44 -7.10 -24.99 0.09
C HIS A 44 -6.90 -25.74 -1.25
N PHE A 45 -6.83 -25.01 -2.38
CA PHE A 45 -6.63 -25.58 -3.72
C PHE A 45 -5.16 -25.64 -4.18
N GLY A 46 -4.20 -25.34 -3.29
CA GLY A 46 -2.77 -25.50 -3.60
C GLY A 46 -2.25 -24.56 -4.69
N ILE A 47 -3.02 -23.55 -5.11
CA ILE A 47 -2.55 -22.50 -6.02
C ILE A 47 -1.71 -21.53 -5.19
N ASN A 48 -0.42 -21.85 -5.06
CA ASN A 48 0.58 -20.96 -4.50
C ASN A 48 1.12 -20.04 -5.61
N LEU A 49 0.53 -18.84 -5.74
CA LEU A 49 1.03 -17.79 -6.64
C LEU A 49 2.40 -17.23 -6.21
N ASN A 50 2.96 -17.65 -5.06
CA ASN A 50 4.23 -17.18 -4.52
C ASN A 50 5.45 -18.01 -4.96
N ASN A 51 5.26 -19.01 -5.81
CA ASN A 51 6.36 -19.71 -6.48
C ASN A 51 6.59 -19.17 -7.89
N ILE A 52 6.69 -17.84 -8.01
CA ILE A 52 7.60 -17.31 -9.03
C ILE A 52 8.97 -17.70 -8.52
N ASP A 53 9.54 -18.72 -9.15
CA ASP A 53 10.88 -19.24 -8.88
C ASP A 53 11.81 -18.09 -8.47
N LYS A 54 12.18 -18.05 -7.17
CA LYS A 54 12.82 -16.88 -6.55
C LYS A 54 14.06 -16.48 -7.33
N ASP A 55 14.75 -17.46 -7.92
CA ASP A 55 15.93 -17.26 -8.73
C ASP A 55 15.61 -16.57 -10.06
N SER A 56 14.48 -16.89 -10.69
CA SER A 56 13.99 -16.23 -11.90
C SER A 56 13.62 -14.76 -11.66
N TYR A 57 12.88 -14.47 -10.58
CA TYR A 57 12.48 -13.10 -10.26
C TYR A 57 13.66 -12.23 -9.83
N VAL A 58 14.54 -12.74 -8.97
CA VAL A 58 15.77 -12.05 -8.55
C VAL A 58 16.68 -11.79 -9.75
N SER A 59 16.85 -12.78 -10.64
CA SER A 59 17.62 -12.62 -11.88
C SER A 59 17.00 -11.56 -12.78
N TRP A 60 15.67 -11.60 -12.98
CA TRP A 60 14.96 -10.60 -13.77
C TRP A 60 15.13 -9.16 -13.23
N ILE A 61 15.04 -8.95 -11.90
CA ILE A 61 15.31 -7.64 -11.29
C ILE A 61 16.75 -7.21 -11.54
N LYS A 62 17.72 -8.10 -11.28
CA LYS A 62 19.15 -7.79 -11.45
C LYS A 62 19.50 -7.42 -12.89
N ASN A 63 18.77 -7.98 -13.86
CA ASN A 63 18.96 -7.74 -15.29
C ASN A 63 18.19 -6.52 -15.83
N GLN A 64 17.42 -5.80 -15.00
CA GLN A 64 16.83 -4.52 -15.44
C GLN A 64 17.96 -3.50 -15.68
N ASP A 65 17.91 -2.79 -16.81
CA ASP A 65 18.95 -1.87 -17.26
C ASP A 65 18.85 -0.45 -16.68
N GLY A 66 17.93 -0.24 -15.72
CA GLY A 66 17.78 1.03 -15.01
C GLY A 66 17.33 2.19 -15.91
N GLN A 67 16.92 1.91 -17.15
CA GLN A 67 16.30 2.91 -18.02
C GLN A 67 15.02 3.39 -17.33
N LYS A 68 14.87 4.72 -17.16
CA LYS A 68 13.56 5.30 -16.89
C LYS A 68 12.70 4.91 -18.10
N GLU A 69 11.66 4.11 -17.90
CA GLU A 69 10.61 3.96 -18.91
C GLU A 69 10.07 5.35 -19.22
N ASN A 70 10.52 5.93 -20.34
CA ASN A 70 10.00 7.17 -20.91
C ASN A 70 8.74 6.91 -21.73
N THR A 71 8.28 5.66 -21.78
CA THR A 71 6.99 5.29 -22.32
C THR A 71 5.95 5.67 -21.29
N GLN A 72 4.99 6.51 -21.70
CA GLN A 72 3.72 6.74 -21.01
C GLN A 72 2.85 5.48 -21.01
N SER A 73 3.45 4.28 -20.95
CA SER A 73 2.83 2.98 -20.93
C SER A 73 3.78 1.97 -20.26
N GLY A 74 3.25 1.03 -19.48
CA GLY A 74 3.97 -0.14 -18.95
C GLY A 74 3.15 -1.41 -19.14
N ILE A 75 3.68 -2.58 -18.79
CA ILE A 75 3.00 -3.87 -18.97
C ILE A 75 2.60 -4.47 -17.62
N PHE A 76 1.32 -4.81 -17.45
CA PHE A 76 0.79 -5.50 -16.26
C PHE A 76 -0.03 -6.72 -16.68
N LEU A 77 0.29 -7.91 -16.14
CA LEU A 77 -0.36 -9.18 -16.50
C LEU A 77 -0.43 -9.41 -18.02
N ASN A 78 0.66 -9.13 -18.72
CA ASN A 78 0.76 -9.23 -20.18
C ASN A 78 -0.18 -8.27 -20.95
N LYS A 79 -0.61 -7.17 -20.30
CA LYS A 79 -1.41 -6.10 -20.92
C LYS A 79 -0.68 -4.77 -20.84
N SER A 80 -0.63 -4.04 -21.95
CA SER A 80 -0.15 -2.67 -21.99
C SER A 80 -1.12 -1.74 -21.24
N ILE A 81 -0.61 -0.94 -20.32
CA ILE A 81 -1.35 0.06 -19.55
C ILE A 81 -0.70 1.43 -19.78
N ASP A 82 -1.47 2.38 -20.31
CA ASP A 82 -0.99 3.74 -20.54
C ASP A 82 -0.92 4.53 -19.22
N PHE A 83 0.28 4.97 -18.86
CA PHE A 83 0.56 5.92 -17.79
C PHE A 83 0.52 7.35 -18.32
N LYS A 84 -0.64 7.99 -18.23
CA LYS A 84 -0.73 9.45 -18.37
C LYS A 84 -0.26 10.08 -17.06
N ASP A 85 0.79 10.89 -17.13
CA ASP A 85 1.30 11.65 -15.99
C ASP A 85 0.30 12.80 -15.67
N ILE A 86 -0.79 12.47 -14.97
CA ILE A 86 -1.86 13.43 -14.64
C ILE A 86 -1.43 14.39 -13.52
N VAL A 87 -0.30 14.12 -12.85
CA VAL A 87 0.11 14.84 -11.63
C VAL A 87 0.55 16.29 -11.89
N ALA A 88 0.93 16.67 -13.12
CA ALA A 88 1.44 18.01 -13.39
C ALA A 88 0.40 19.03 -13.91
N SER A 89 -0.83 18.65 -14.27
CA SER A 89 -1.73 19.56 -15.01
C SER A 89 -3.11 19.79 -14.41
N ARG A 90 -3.53 19.10 -13.35
CA ARG A 90 -4.75 19.48 -12.64
C ARG A 90 -4.55 19.29 -11.16
N THR A 91 -4.30 20.38 -10.46
CA THR A 91 -5.06 20.72 -9.24
C THR A 91 -4.58 22.05 -8.67
N ASN A 92 -5.45 23.05 -8.73
CA ASN A 92 -5.53 24.07 -7.70
C ASN A 92 -6.04 23.40 -6.40
N LEU A 93 -5.25 22.50 -5.82
CA LEU A 93 -5.56 21.91 -4.52
C LEU A 93 -5.00 22.85 -3.46
N ILE A 94 -5.90 23.62 -2.85
CA ILE A 94 -5.64 24.32 -1.60
C ILE A 94 -5.21 23.28 -0.55
N LEU A 95 -4.18 23.60 0.24
CA LEU A 95 -3.74 22.83 1.40
C LEU A 95 -4.94 22.50 2.30
N GLY A 96 -5.43 21.26 2.24
CA GLY A 96 -6.45 20.75 3.15
C GLY A 96 -7.65 20.01 2.53
N GLU A 97 -7.86 20.01 1.22
CA GLU A 97 -9.10 19.43 0.66
C GLU A 97 -8.87 18.26 -0.31
N GLN A 98 -8.54 17.10 0.27
CA GLN A 98 -8.99 15.83 -0.28
C GLN A 98 -9.85 15.16 0.78
N SER A 99 -11.09 15.62 0.90
CA SER A 99 -12.19 14.86 1.48
C SER A 99 -12.49 13.69 0.54
N THR A 100 -11.63 12.67 0.57
CA THR A 100 -11.93 11.38 -0.05
C THR A 100 -13.16 10.80 0.63
N ALA A 101 -14.18 10.42 -0.15
CA ALA A 101 -15.42 9.82 0.36
C ALA A 101 -15.20 8.56 1.25
N ASN A 102 -13.98 8.01 1.28
CA ASN A 102 -13.54 6.85 2.07
C ASN A 102 -12.58 7.21 3.24
N GLY A 103 -12.34 8.49 3.52
CA GLY A 103 -11.39 8.95 4.55
C GLY A 103 -9.93 8.98 4.07
N GLU A 104 -9.05 9.57 4.88
CA GLU A 104 -7.63 9.75 4.54
C GLU A 104 -6.93 8.41 4.31
N LYS A 105 -6.01 8.37 3.33
CA LYS A 105 -5.10 7.23 3.12
C LYS A 105 -3.73 7.48 3.72
N TRP A 106 -3.24 6.54 4.53
CA TRP A 106 -1.87 6.58 5.03
C TRP A 106 -1.28 5.18 5.21
N ILE A 107 0.05 5.14 5.23
CA ILE A 107 0.82 3.95 5.58
C ILE A 107 1.20 4.07 7.05
N GLU A 108 0.94 3.02 7.80
CA GLU A 108 1.38 2.89 9.19
C GLU A 108 2.40 1.75 9.29
N VAL A 109 3.53 2.01 9.94
CA VAL A 109 4.59 1.03 10.18
C VAL A 109 4.75 0.89 11.68
N ASP A 110 4.47 -0.31 12.15
CA ASP A 110 4.66 -0.71 13.54
C ASP A 110 5.99 -1.47 13.66
N LEU A 111 6.93 -0.89 14.39
CA LEU A 111 8.26 -1.45 14.58
C LEU A 111 8.29 -2.54 15.67
N SER A 112 7.36 -2.57 16.64
CA SER A 112 7.32 -3.66 17.62
C SER A 112 6.79 -4.95 17.00
N ASP A 113 5.80 -4.83 16.11
CA ASP A 113 5.22 -5.96 15.40
C ASP A 113 5.93 -6.30 14.07
N GLN A 114 6.86 -5.45 13.62
CA GLN A 114 7.48 -5.52 12.28
C GLN A 114 6.42 -5.67 11.18
N ARG A 115 5.42 -4.78 11.21
CA ARG A 115 4.30 -4.78 10.27
C ARG A 115 4.07 -3.44 9.62
N LEU A 116 3.61 -3.49 8.38
CA LEU A 116 3.07 -2.34 7.65
C LEU A 116 1.57 -2.53 7.46
N TYR A 117 0.82 -1.47 7.69
CA TYR A 117 -0.61 -1.39 7.50
C TYR A 117 -0.95 -0.31 6.47
N MET A 118 -1.78 -0.66 5.49
CA MET A 118 -2.40 0.31 4.59
C MET A 118 -3.73 0.75 5.20
N LYS A 119 -3.88 2.03 5.50
CA LYS A 119 -5.05 2.58 6.19
C LYS A 119 -5.86 3.46 5.24
N GLU A 120 -7.17 3.30 5.27
CA GLU A 120 -8.15 4.17 4.60
C GLU A 120 -9.25 4.53 5.61
N GLY A 121 -9.28 5.78 6.05
CA GLY A 121 -10.21 6.23 7.09
C GLY A 121 -10.06 5.39 8.36
N THR A 122 -11.11 4.67 8.75
CA THR A 122 -11.11 3.79 9.94
C THR A 122 -10.71 2.34 9.64
N SER A 123 -10.41 2.01 8.38
CA SER A 123 -10.20 0.64 7.93
C SER A 123 -8.74 0.37 7.58
N THR A 124 -8.26 -0.83 7.93
CA THR A 124 -7.01 -1.39 7.39
C THR A 124 -7.34 -2.19 6.14
N VAL A 125 -6.82 -1.77 4.98
CA VAL A 125 -7.07 -2.41 3.67
C VAL A 125 -5.94 -3.34 3.22
N GLY A 126 -4.83 -3.38 3.96
CA GLY A 126 -3.71 -4.30 3.72
C GLY A 126 -2.79 -4.38 4.94
N THR A 127 -2.19 -5.55 5.16
CA THR A 127 -1.19 -5.79 6.22
C THR A 127 -0.09 -6.71 5.72
N PHE A 128 1.15 -6.36 5.99
CA PHE A 128 2.32 -7.09 5.52
C PHE A 128 3.40 -7.15 6.59
N LEU A 129 4.18 -8.23 6.60
CA LEU A 129 5.40 -8.29 7.39
C LEU A 129 6.47 -7.41 6.74
N VAL A 130 7.26 -6.74 7.55
CA VAL A 130 8.36 -5.91 7.09
C VAL A 130 9.65 -6.22 7.84
N SER A 131 10.77 -5.73 7.32
CA SER A 131 12.05 -5.72 8.05
C SER A 131 12.59 -4.31 8.13
N SER A 132 12.60 -3.77 9.33
CA SER A 132 13.12 -2.43 9.64
C SER A 132 14.63 -2.42 9.93
N GLY A 133 15.15 -1.25 10.33
CA GLY A 133 16.56 -1.00 10.58
C GLY A 133 17.15 -1.81 11.72
N LYS A 134 18.10 -2.70 11.39
CA LYS A 134 18.93 -3.44 12.36
C LYS A 134 20.23 -2.72 12.67
N TRP A 135 20.98 -2.34 11.64
CA TRP A 135 22.29 -1.69 11.80
C TRP A 135 22.19 -0.18 11.91
N TYR A 136 21.09 0.38 11.41
CA TYR A 136 20.76 1.79 11.54
C TYR A 136 19.25 1.87 11.76
N PRO A 137 18.78 2.23 12.98
CA PRO A 137 17.37 2.15 13.32
C PRO A 137 16.48 2.95 12.37
N THR A 138 15.31 2.41 12.08
CA THR A 138 14.25 3.16 11.40
C THR A 138 13.70 4.22 12.36
N PRO A 139 13.72 5.51 12.00
CA PRO A 139 13.24 6.57 12.89
C PRO A 139 11.72 6.50 13.00
N THR A 140 11.20 6.75 14.20
CA THR A 140 9.77 6.95 14.45
C THR A 140 9.38 8.40 14.14
N GLY A 141 8.14 8.60 13.70
CA GLY A 141 7.64 9.91 13.30
C GLY A 141 6.61 9.84 12.18
N GLU A 142 6.21 11.01 11.71
CA GLU A 142 5.24 11.17 10.63
C GLU A 142 5.88 11.97 9.48
N TRP A 143 5.77 11.42 8.28
CA TRP A 143 6.27 12.03 7.06
C TRP A 143 5.31 11.80 5.90
N ARG A 144 5.69 12.25 4.71
CA ARG A 144 4.97 12.00 3.46
C ARG A 144 5.92 11.45 2.42
N ILE A 145 5.42 10.53 1.60
CA ILE A 145 6.16 10.02 0.44
C ILE A 145 6.50 11.20 -0.47
N TRP A 146 7.78 11.50 -0.67
CA TRP A 146 8.23 12.60 -1.51
C TRP A 146 8.63 12.14 -2.91
N ILE A 147 8.97 10.85 -3.09
CA ILE A 147 9.18 10.26 -4.42
C ILE A 147 8.84 8.77 -4.43
N LYS A 148 8.46 8.29 -5.61
CA LYS A 148 8.21 6.90 -5.93
C LYS A 148 9.05 6.49 -7.14
N LEU A 149 9.84 5.44 -7.02
CA LEU A 149 10.70 4.91 -8.08
C LEU A 149 10.39 3.43 -8.30
N ARG A 150 10.06 3.04 -9.53
CA ARG A 150 9.84 1.62 -9.87
C ARG A 150 11.07 0.78 -9.59
N TYR A 151 12.26 1.31 -9.92
CA TYR A 151 13.56 0.72 -9.62
C TYR A 151 14.54 1.82 -9.25
N THR A 152 15.44 1.53 -8.31
CA THR A 152 16.57 2.41 -8.02
C THR A 152 17.77 1.60 -7.53
N ARG A 153 18.99 2.09 -7.79
CA ARG A 153 20.17 1.50 -7.18
C ARG A 153 20.35 2.08 -5.78
N MET A 154 20.51 1.23 -4.77
CA MET A 154 20.81 1.66 -3.41
C MET A 154 22.20 1.20 -2.98
N ARG A 155 22.99 2.12 -2.43
CA ARG A 155 24.35 1.87 -1.94
C ARG A 155 24.50 2.50 -0.56
N GLY A 156 25.16 1.82 0.36
CA GLY A 156 25.32 2.33 1.71
C GLY A 156 25.95 1.32 2.65
N GLY A 157 25.72 1.53 3.95
CA GLY A 157 26.32 0.72 5.01
C GLY A 157 27.81 1.03 5.19
N SER A 158 28.50 0.18 5.95
CA SER A 158 29.92 0.37 6.28
C SER A 158 30.75 -0.85 5.86
N LYS A 159 31.78 -0.61 5.04
CA LYS A 159 32.76 -1.65 4.68
C LYS A 159 33.53 -2.14 5.91
N ALA A 160 33.91 -1.22 6.80
CA ALA A 160 34.63 -1.54 8.03
C ALA A 160 33.79 -2.41 8.99
N LEU A 161 32.47 -2.22 9.01
CA LEU A 161 31.56 -3.02 9.85
C LEU A 161 31.01 -4.26 9.13
N GLY A 162 31.43 -4.53 7.89
CA GLY A 162 30.92 -5.66 7.11
C GLY A 162 29.44 -5.55 6.71
N THR A 163 28.87 -4.35 6.72
CA THR A 163 27.44 -4.10 6.40
C THR A 163 27.26 -3.31 5.10
N PHE A 164 28.32 -3.13 4.33
CA PHE A 164 28.26 -2.45 3.03
C PHE A 164 27.34 -3.20 2.07
N TYR A 165 26.53 -2.46 1.32
CA TYR A 165 25.69 -3.02 0.28
C TYR A 165 25.72 -2.16 -0.99
N ASP A 166 25.53 -2.84 -2.12
CA ASP A 166 25.39 -2.24 -3.44
C ASP A 166 24.34 -3.04 -4.21
N LEU A 167 23.09 -2.56 -4.15
CA LEU A 167 21.90 -3.27 -4.59
C LEU A 167 21.37 -2.61 -5.87
N PRO A 168 21.54 -3.22 -7.05
CA PRO A 168 20.92 -2.75 -8.27
C PRO A 168 19.40 -2.95 -8.24
N ASN A 169 18.66 -2.04 -8.86
CA ASN A 169 17.25 -2.21 -9.19
C ASN A 169 16.35 -2.59 -8.00
N VAL A 170 16.56 -1.96 -6.84
CA VAL A 170 15.66 -2.08 -5.69
C VAL A 170 14.25 -1.66 -6.11
N PRO A 171 13.28 -2.59 -6.09
CA PRO A 171 11.97 -2.35 -6.70
C PRO A 171 11.03 -1.57 -5.78
N TYR A 172 10.09 -0.85 -6.38
CA TYR A 172 8.95 -0.21 -5.72
C TYR A 172 9.34 0.69 -4.54
N THR A 173 10.38 1.50 -4.75
CA THR A 173 10.93 2.36 -3.71
C THR A 173 10.05 3.59 -3.50
N MET A 174 9.65 3.83 -2.25
CA MET A 174 8.90 5.00 -1.80
C MET A 174 9.69 5.68 -0.69
N TYR A 175 10.42 6.75 -1.00
CA TYR A 175 11.14 7.51 0.02
C TYR A 175 10.19 8.48 0.72
N TYR A 176 10.28 8.55 2.05
CA TYR A 176 9.40 9.39 2.88
C TYR A 176 10.19 10.34 3.81
N TYR A 177 11.43 10.01 4.18
CA TYR A 177 12.27 10.86 5.02
C TYR A 177 13.74 10.76 4.64
N LYS A 178 14.35 11.81 4.08
CA LYS A 178 15.74 11.76 3.59
C LYS A 178 15.97 10.51 2.73
N GLY A 179 16.94 9.66 3.07
CA GLY A 179 17.20 8.38 2.40
C GLY A 179 16.40 7.19 2.93
N TYR A 180 15.50 7.37 3.90
CA TYR A 180 14.63 6.32 4.41
C TYR A 180 13.41 6.14 3.50
N GLY A 181 13.15 4.88 3.15
CA GLY A 181 12.03 4.52 2.30
C GLY A 181 11.47 3.15 2.61
N ILE A 182 10.32 2.88 2.00
CA ILE A 182 9.69 1.56 1.92
C ILE A 182 10.04 0.99 0.55
N HIS A 183 10.50 -0.25 0.46
CA HIS A 183 10.83 -0.86 -0.84
C HIS A 183 10.81 -2.39 -0.78
N GLY A 184 10.81 -3.03 -1.95
CA GLY A 184 10.98 -4.48 -2.04
C GLY A 184 12.43 -4.89 -1.76
N ALA A 185 12.62 -6.01 -1.06
CA ALA A 185 13.93 -6.58 -0.77
C ALA A 185 14.04 -7.99 -1.35
N TYR A 186 14.65 -8.10 -2.54
CA TYR A 186 14.81 -9.37 -3.24
C TYR A 186 15.98 -10.22 -2.68
N TRP A 187 16.82 -9.65 -1.82
CA TRP A 187 18.07 -10.26 -1.33
C TRP A 187 17.94 -11.00 0.01
N HIS A 188 16.77 -11.00 0.64
CA HIS A 188 16.49 -11.81 1.84
C HIS A 188 15.01 -12.17 1.94
N ASN A 189 14.69 -13.11 2.85
CA ASN A 189 13.32 -13.57 3.08
C ASN A 189 12.85 -13.42 4.54
N ASP A 190 13.67 -12.83 5.42
CA ASP A 190 13.45 -12.75 6.87
C ASP A 190 12.47 -11.63 7.30
N PHE A 191 11.33 -11.51 6.63
CA PHE A 191 10.29 -10.52 6.94
C PHE A 191 9.65 -10.80 8.30
N GLY A 192 9.38 -9.75 9.07
CA GLY A 192 8.95 -9.84 10.48
C GLY A 192 10.09 -9.70 11.48
N GLN A 193 11.31 -9.43 11.02
CA GLN A 193 12.50 -9.19 11.84
C GLN A 193 13.31 -8.01 11.28
N PRO A 194 13.97 -7.19 12.11
CA PRO A 194 14.86 -6.13 11.62
C PRO A 194 16.03 -6.69 10.78
N ARG A 195 16.24 -6.14 9.57
CA ARG A 195 17.26 -6.60 8.61
C ARG A 195 17.91 -5.51 7.76
N SER A 196 17.54 -4.24 7.93
CA SER A 196 17.99 -3.17 7.01
C SER A 196 18.94 -2.17 7.67
N HIS A 197 19.39 -1.18 6.88
CA HIS A 197 20.07 0.04 7.34
C HIS A 197 19.10 1.21 7.53
N GLY A 198 17.85 0.92 7.88
CA GLY A 198 16.85 1.92 8.26
C GLY A 198 15.62 1.91 7.36
N CYS A 199 15.75 1.52 6.09
CA CYS A 199 14.59 1.35 5.21
C CYS A 199 13.64 0.26 5.72
N VAL A 200 12.39 0.34 5.31
CA VAL A 200 11.36 -0.67 5.60
C VAL A 200 11.31 -1.64 4.43
N ASN A 201 11.94 -2.80 4.60
CA ASN A 201 12.01 -3.83 3.57
C ASN A 201 10.69 -4.63 3.54
N MET A 202 10.18 -4.88 2.36
CA MET A 202 8.99 -5.70 2.10
C MET A 202 9.31 -6.81 1.10
N LYS A 203 8.47 -7.84 1.01
CA LYS A 203 8.54 -8.74 -0.15
C LYS A 203 8.30 -7.92 -1.42
N PRO A 204 9.04 -8.13 -2.52
CA PRO A 204 8.88 -7.32 -3.72
C PRO A 204 7.45 -7.27 -4.28
N GLU A 205 6.72 -8.39 -4.26
CA GLU A 205 5.33 -8.46 -4.69
C GLU A 205 4.38 -7.64 -3.79
N GLU A 206 4.58 -7.68 -2.47
CA GLU A 206 3.81 -6.91 -1.49
C GLU A 206 4.15 -5.42 -1.58
N ALA A 207 5.43 -5.08 -1.80
CA ALA A 207 5.88 -3.71 -2.05
C ALA A 207 5.19 -3.10 -3.29
N GLY A 208 5.00 -3.91 -4.34
CA GLY A 208 4.27 -3.49 -5.55
C GLY A 208 2.80 -3.15 -5.27
N ILE A 209 2.14 -3.89 -4.37
CA ILE A 209 0.76 -3.58 -3.94
C ILE A 209 0.71 -2.22 -3.25
N VAL A 210 1.59 -2.00 -2.25
CA VAL A 210 1.63 -0.72 -1.52
C VAL A 210 2.01 0.43 -2.45
N PHE A 211 2.98 0.21 -3.34
CA PHE A 211 3.41 1.20 -4.32
C PHE A 211 2.29 1.61 -5.25
N ASN A 212 1.48 0.69 -5.76
CA ASN A 212 0.39 1.05 -6.66
C ASN A 212 -0.78 1.72 -5.93
N TRP A 213 -0.99 1.38 -4.66
CA TRP A 213 -2.05 1.96 -3.85
C TRP A 213 -1.72 3.38 -3.34
N ALA A 214 -0.47 3.62 -2.93
CA ALA A 214 -0.02 4.90 -2.41
C ALA A 214 0.28 5.90 -3.54
N SER A 215 0.15 7.19 -3.25
CA SER A 215 0.56 8.28 -4.14
C SER A 215 1.75 9.04 -3.53
N VAL A 216 2.45 9.84 -4.36
CA VAL A 216 3.32 10.88 -3.80
C VAL A 216 2.45 11.79 -2.93
N GLY A 217 2.93 12.12 -1.73
CA GLY A 217 2.18 12.84 -0.71
C GLY A 217 1.41 11.95 0.27
N THR A 218 1.28 10.64 0.04
CA THR A 218 0.68 9.72 1.03
C THR A 218 1.46 9.78 2.33
N ARG A 219 0.72 9.92 3.44
CA ARG A 219 1.28 10.00 4.78
C ARG A 219 1.89 8.65 5.20
N VAL A 220 3.02 8.69 5.88
CA VAL A 220 3.72 7.53 6.45
C VAL A 220 3.93 7.81 7.93
N VAL A 221 3.36 6.97 8.79
CA VAL A 221 3.50 7.03 10.25
C VAL A 221 4.32 5.83 10.69
N VAL A 222 5.43 6.06 11.38
CA VAL A 222 6.30 5.01 11.93
C VAL A 222 6.29 5.11 13.44
N HIS A 223 5.94 4.04 14.13
CA HIS A 223 5.81 4.00 15.59
C HIS A 223 6.27 2.65 16.17
N GLN A 224 6.27 2.53 17.50
CA GLN A 224 6.65 1.33 18.26
C GLN A 224 5.45 0.80 19.02
#